data_AF-A0A4P5XJV9-F1
#
_entry.id   AF-A0A4P5XJV9-F1
#
_cell.length_a   1.000
_cell.length_b   1.000
_cell.length_c   1.000
_cell.angle_alpha   90.00
_cell.angle_beta   90.00
_cell.angle_gamma   90.00
#
_symmetry.space_group_name_H-M   'P 1'
#
loop_
_entity.id
_entity.type
_entity.pdbx_description
1 polymer ?
#
loop_
_entity_poly.entity_id
_entity_poly.type
_entity_poly.pdbx_seq_one_letter_code
_entity_poly.pdbx_strand_id
1 'polypeptide(L)'
;MECLSCRYSLVGLERGECPECGRGFDLRDPATFGPRPLAGVDRVATVLAGSVAISPLTWLSLMVLGVMLIIAMPPNPQYGSRWAFFTSFLLLTISGGYAASLICAAASHAYLSMRDLPRPAVSRVWFVLPVAVVLYAVMNHFLGLPGLEWVGL
;
A
#
# COMPACT_ATOMS: atom_id res chain seq x y z
N MET A 1 21.73 -11.47 -11.23
CA MET A 1 21.71 -12.13 -12.55
C MET A 1 21.76 -13.61 -12.25
N GLU A 2 20.86 -14.40 -12.82
CA GLU A 2 20.81 -15.84 -12.59
C GLU A 2 20.88 -16.58 -13.92
N CYS A 3 21.44 -17.79 -13.91
CA CYS A 3 21.45 -18.64 -15.09
C CYS A 3 20.02 -19.11 -15.43
N LEU A 4 19.63 -19.02 -16.70
CA LEU A 4 18.32 -19.49 -17.18
C LEU A 4 18.06 -20.99 -16.94
N SER A 5 19.11 -21.81 -16.89
CA SER A 5 18.97 -23.28 -16.78
C SER A 5 18.86 -23.74 -15.33
N CYS A 6 19.81 -23.32 -14.48
CA CYS A 6 19.94 -23.82 -13.10
C CYS A 6 19.64 -22.77 -12.03
N ARG A 7 19.32 -21.53 -12.41
CA ARG A 7 19.09 -20.38 -11.49
C ARG A 7 20.27 -20.03 -10.58
N TYR A 8 21.48 -20.49 -10.89
CA TYR A 8 22.67 -20.11 -10.15
C TYR A 8 22.96 -18.61 -10.28
N SER A 9 23.33 -17.95 -9.18
CA SER A 9 23.68 -16.53 -9.17
C SER A 9 24.99 -16.29 -9.93
N LEU A 10 24.93 -15.44 -10.96
CA LEU A 10 26.07 -15.05 -11.79
C LEU A 10 26.69 -13.71 -11.34
N VAL A 11 26.32 -13.21 -10.16
CA VAL A 11 26.83 -11.93 -9.65
C VAL A 11 28.30 -12.08 -9.27
N GLY A 12 29.16 -11.27 -9.88
CA GLY A 12 30.61 -11.27 -9.62
C GLY A 12 31.41 -12.31 -10.41
N LEU A 13 30.78 -13.05 -11.33
CA LEU A 13 31.51 -13.91 -12.26
C LEU A 13 32.00 -13.12 -13.47
N GLU A 14 33.29 -13.25 -13.77
CA GLU A 14 33.92 -12.65 -14.95
C GLU A 14 33.87 -13.57 -16.18
N ARG A 15 33.64 -14.88 -15.97
CA ARG A 15 33.56 -15.88 -17.05
C ARG A 15 32.16 -15.89 -17.64
N GLY A 16 32.05 -15.92 -18.96
CA GLY A 16 30.78 -16.02 -19.70
C GLY A 16 30.12 -17.40 -19.68
N GLU A 17 30.33 -18.19 -18.63
CA GLU A 17 29.83 -19.56 -18.51
C GLU A 17 29.40 -19.88 -17.08
N CYS A 18 28.28 -20.58 -16.94
CA CYS A 18 27.76 -20.95 -15.63
C CYS A 18 28.56 -22.13 -15.03
N PRO A 19 29.08 -22.03 -13.81
CA PRO A 19 29.93 -23.07 -13.21
C PRO A 19 29.14 -24.36 -12.89
N GLU A 20 27.82 -24.26 -12.70
CA GLU A 20 26.99 -25.42 -12.34
C GLU A 20 26.50 -26.22 -13.56
N CYS A 21 26.16 -25.54 -14.65
CA CYS A 21 25.52 -26.20 -15.81
C CYS A 21 26.28 -26.04 -17.13
N GLY A 22 27.39 -25.29 -17.14
CA GLY A 22 28.20 -25.04 -18.33
C GLY A 22 27.52 -24.18 -19.40
N ARG A 23 26.31 -23.65 -19.13
CA ARG A 23 25.60 -22.81 -20.10
C ARG A 23 26.35 -21.48 -20.26
N GLY A 24 26.74 -21.17 -21.50
CA GLY A 24 27.28 -19.88 -21.88
C GLY A 24 26.23 -18.77 -21.72
N PHE A 25 26.69 -17.60 -21.27
CA PHE A 25 25.91 -16.37 -21.21
C PHE A 25 26.78 -15.20 -21.67
N ASP A 26 26.16 -14.22 -22.32
CA ASP A 26 26.86 -13.02 -22.75
C ASP A 26 26.51 -11.88 -21.80
N LEU A 27 27.54 -11.31 -21.16
CA LEU A 27 27.42 -10.14 -20.27
C LEU A 27 26.83 -8.91 -20.99
N ARG A 28 26.92 -8.88 -22.32
CA ARG A 28 26.37 -7.81 -23.16
C ARG A 28 24.94 -8.10 -23.63
N ASP A 29 24.48 -9.36 -23.58
CA ASP A 29 23.13 -9.73 -23.98
C ASP A 29 22.23 -10.01 -22.76
N PRO A 30 21.36 -9.06 -22.37
CA PRO A 30 20.46 -9.22 -21.24
C PRO A 30 19.47 -10.38 -21.41
N ALA A 31 19.19 -10.84 -22.63
CA ALA A 31 18.28 -11.96 -22.88
C ALA A 31 18.85 -13.32 -22.41
N THR A 32 20.16 -13.40 -22.15
CA THR A 32 20.81 -14.62 -21.65
C THR A 32 20.62 -14.84 -20.14
N PHE A 33 20.14 -13.84 -19.41
CA PHE A 33 19.92 -13.92 -17.97
C PHE A 33 18.46 -14.24 -17.63
N GLY A 34 18.27 -15.04 -16.58
CA GLY A 34 16.94 -15.27 -16.01
C GLY A 34 16.32 -13.98 -15.45
N PRO A 35 14.97 -13.91 -15.37
CA PRO A 35 14.29 -12.81 -14.71
C PRO A 35 14.87 -12.67 -13.30
N ARG A 36 15.35 -11.47 -12.97
CA ARG A 36 15.96 -11.19 -11.67
C ARG A 36 14.95 -11.63 -10.60
N PRO A 37 15.32 -12.52 -9.64
CA PRO A 37 14.44 -12.78 -8.52
C PRO A 37 14.17 -11.42 -7.89
N LEU A 38 12.90 -11.05 -7.89
CA LEU A 38 12.38 -9.90 -7.17
C LEU A 38 12.93 -10.02 -5.74
N ALA A 39 13.91 -9.18 -5.39
CA ALA A 39 14.59 -9.22 -4.10
C ALA A 39 13.51 -9.19 -3.01
N GLY A 40 13.73 -9.80 -1.84
CA GLY A 40 12.66 -9.99 -0.83
C GLY A 40 11.78 -8.77 -0.53
N VAL A 41 12.31 -7.56 -0.75
CA VAL A 41 11.59 -6.27 -0.75
C VAL A 41 10.36 -6.25 -1.68
N ASP A 42 10.47 -6.77 -2.90
CA ASP A 42 9.36 -6.85 -3.85
C ASP A 42 8.30 -7.86 -3.40
N ARG A 43 8.70 -8.94 -2.71
CA ARG A 43 7.75 -9.92 -2.15
C ARG A 43 6.96 -9.29 -1.01
N VAL A 44 7.63 -8.51 -0.16
CA VAL A 44 6.99 -7.73 0.92
C VAL A 44 6.08 -6.64 0.32
N ALA A 45 6.52 -5.93 -0.72
CA ALA A 45 5.69 -4.95 -1.42
C ALA A 45 4.45 -5.60 -2.07
N THR A 46 4.58 -6.79 -2.64
CA THR A 46 3.46 -7.53 -3.25
C THR A 46 2.50 -8.06 -2.18
N VAL A 47 3.01 -8.56 -1.05
CA VAL A 47 2.19 -9.00 0.08
C VAL A 47 1.49 -7.82 0.75
N LEU A 48 2.18 -6.69 0.94
CA LEU A 48 1.58 -5.45 1.45
C LEU A 48 0.54 -4.89 0.48
N ALA A 49 0.82 -4.84 -0.82
CA ALA A 49 -0.17 -4.44 -1.82
C ALA A 49 -1.39 -5.38 -1.82
N GLY A 50 -1.18 -6.70 -1.67
CA GLY A 50 -2.25 -7.68 -1.54
C GLY A 50 -3.04 -7.57 -0.23
N SER A 51 -2.42 -7.11 0.86
CA SER A 51 -3.11 -6.88 2.13
C SER A 51 -3.81 -5.52 2.21
N VAL A 52 -3.37 -4.52 1.44
CA VAL A 52 -4.18 -3.31 1.17
C VAL A 52 -5.39 -3.64 0.27
N ALA A 53 -5.29 -4.70 -0.54
CA ALA A 53 -6.42 -5.26 -1.27
C ALA A 53 -7.35 -6.14 -0.40
N ILE A 54 -7.10 -6.27 0.92
CA ILE A 54 -8.15 -6.68 1.86
C ILE A 54 -9.27 -5.65 1.69
N SER A 55 -10.35 -6.17 1.14
CA SER A 55 -11.07 -5.53 0.05
C SER A 55 -11.87 -4.29 0.47
N PRO A 56 -12.16 -3.36 -0.46
CA PRO A 56 -13.27 -2.42 -0.28
C PRO A 56 -14.56 -3.13 0.17
N LEU A 57 -14.74 -4.41 -0.15
CA LEU A 57 -15.82 -5.27 0.35
C LEU A 57 -15.75 -5.55 1.86
N THR A 58 -14.56 -5.72 2.45
CA THR A 58 -14.44 -5.89 3.91
C THR A 58 -14.81 -4.61 4.65
N TRP A 59 -14.37 -3.46 4.15
CA TRP A 59 -14.78 -2.17 4.70
C TRP A 59 -16.28 -1.90 4.51
N LEU A 60 -16.82 -2.22 3.33
CA LEU A 60 -18.25 -2.16 3.08
C LEU A 60 -19.04 -3.10 4.01
N SER A 61 -18.54 -4.31 4.27
CA SER A 61 -19.19 -5.25 5.19
C SER A 61 -19.21 -4.71 6.62
N LEU A 62 -18.10 -4.08 7.07
CA LEU A 62 -18.05 -3.42 8.38
C LEU A 62 -18.97 -2.19 8.45
N MET A 63 -19.10 -1.41 7.37
CA MET A 63 -20.11 -0.33 7.28
C MET A 63 -21.51 -0.88 7.49
N VAL A 64 -21.88 -1.89 6.71
CA VAL A 64 -23.22 -2.47 6.74
C VAL A 64 -23.51 -3.07 8.12
N LEU A 65 -22.56 -3.79 8.71
CA LEU A 65 -22.70 -4.33 10.06
C LEU A 65 -22.88 -3.22 11.11
N GLY A 66 -22.09 -2.16 11.02
CA GLY A 66 -22.19 -1.00 11.92
C GLY A 66 -23.55 -0.31 11.82
N VAL A 67 -24.06 -0.09 10.60
CA VAL A 67 -25.40 0.49 10.36
C VAL A 67 -26.49 -0.44 10.88
N MET A 68 -26.39 -1.75 10.64
CA MET A 68 -27.37 -2.73 11.15
C MET A 68 -27.39 -2.75 12.68
N LEU A 69 -26.25 -2.65 13.35
CA LEU A 69 -26.18 -2.54 14.81
C LEU A 69 -26.83 -1.25 15.34
N ILE A 70 -26.68 -0.13 14.61
CA ILE A 70 -27.35 1.14 14.96
C ILE A 70 -28.87 0.99 14.85
N ILE A 71 -29.37 0.38 13.77
CA ILE A 71 -30.82 0.19 13.54
C ILE A 71 -31.42 -0.82 14.52
N ALA A 72 -30.67 -1.87 14.86
CA ALA A 72 -31.16 -2.95 15.74
C ALA A 72 -31.35 -2.51 17.20
N MET A 73 -30.74 -1.40 17.62
CA MET A 73 -30.86 -0.92 18.98
C MET A 73 -32.09 0.00 19.12
N PRO A 74 -32.96 -0.24 20.12
CA PRO A 74 -34.17 0.55 20.30
C PRO A 74 -33.82 2.00 20.67
N PRO A 75 -34.55 2.99 20.15
CA PRO A 75 -34.32 4.39 20.45
C PRO A 75 -34.55 4.63 21.95
N ASN A 76 -33.48 4.81 22.71
CA ASN A 76 -33.56 5.12 24.13
C ASN A 76 -33.36 6.64 24.35
N PRO A 77 -34.39 7.37 24.81
CA PRO A 77 -34.34 8.82 24.96
C PRO A 77 -33.28 9.29 25.97
N GLN A 78 -32.84 8.44 26.91
CA GLN A 78 -31.77 8.77 27.85
C GLN A 78 -30.37 8.83 27.22
N TYR A 79 -30.19 8.34 25.99
CA TYR A 79 -28.87 8.21 25.35
C TYR A 79 -28.71 9.09 24.11
N GLY A 80 -29.65 9.98 23.77
CA GLY A 80 -29.71 10.67 22.48
C GLY A 80 -28.39 11.35 22.03
N SER A 81 -27.70 12.05 22.94
CA SER A 81 -26.41 12.69 22.61
C SER A 81 -25.25 11.70 22.48
N ARG A 82 -25.25 10.60 23.26
CA ARG A 82 -24.25 9.54 23.18
C ARG A 82 -24.38 8.73 21.89
N TRP A 83 -25.62 8.54 21.42
CA TRP A 83 -25.93 7.91 20.15
C TRP A 83 -25.35 8.67 18.96
N ALA A 84 -25.64 9.97 18.89
CA ALA A 84 -25.12 10.82 17.82
C ALA A 84 -23.58 10.83 17.77
N PHE A 85 -22.93 10.83 18.93
CA PHE A 85 -21.47 10.76 19.01
C PHE A 85 -20.95 9.41 18.49
N PHE A 86 -21.53 8.29 18.92
CA PHE A 86 -21.11 6.96 18.50
C PHE A 86 -21.29 6.74 17.00
N THR A 87 -22.44 7.15 16.44
CA THR A 87 -22.69 7.06 15.00
C THR A 87 -21.71 7.91 14.20
N SER A 88 -21.44 9.14 14.65
CA SER A 88 -20.49 10.04 13.97
C SER A 88 -19.06 9.49 14.02
N PHE A 89 -18.64 8.96 15.18
CA PHE A 89 -17.31 8.36 15.36
C PHE A 89 -17.14 7.10 14.50
N LEU A 90 -18.16 6.25 14.44
CA LEU A 90 -18.13 5.03 13.63
C LEU A 90 -18.06 5.36 12.13
N LEU A 91 -18.88 6.29 11.65
CA LEU A 91 -18.85 6.77 10.27
C LEU A 91 -17.49 7.40 9.91
N LEU A 92 -16.92 8.20 10.81
CA LEU A 92 -15.62 8.83 10.62
C LEU A 92 -14.50 7.78 10.53
N THR A 93 -14.49 6.81 11.44
CA THR A 93 -13.46 5.76 11.47
C THR A 93 -13.49 4.94 10.19
N ILE A 94 -14.68 4.59 9.71
CA ILE A 94 -14.83 3.72 8.55
C ILE A 94 -14.58 4.48 7.24
N SER A 95 -15.06 5.72 7.11
CA SER A 95 -14.74 6.57 5.95
C SER A 95 -13.25 6.91 5.87
N GLY A 96 -12.61 7.19 7.02
CA GLY A 96 -11.16 7.42 7.10
C GLY A 96 -10.35 6.18 6.71
N GLY A 97 -10.73 5.00 7.20
CA GLY A 97 -10.11 3.73 6.81
C GLY A 97 -10.23 3.46 5.31
N TYR A 98 -11.43 3.68 4.74
CA TYR A 98 -11.68 3.52 3.31
C TYR A 98 -10.83 4.47 2.46
N ALA A 99 -10.77 5.76 2.83
CA ALA A 99 -9.95 6.74 2.13
C ALA A 99 -8.45 6.39 2.18
N ALA A 100 -7.94 5.96 3.34
CA ALA A 100 -6.57 5.52 3.49
C ALA A 100 -6.26 4.30 2.60
N SER A 101 -7.17 3.31 2.55
CA SER A 101 -7.04 2.16 1.65
C SER A 101 -7.00 2.56 0.18
N LEU A 102 -7.86 3.50 -0.26
CA LEU A 102 -7.85 4.01 -1.63
C LEU A 102 -6.54 4.73 -1.98
N ILE A 103 -6.02 5.56 -1.06
CA ILE A 103 -4.73 6.26 -1.25
C ILE A 103 -3.60 5.24 -1.39
N CYS A 104 -3.53 4.24 -0.51
CA CYS A 104 -2.52 3.19 -0.58
C CYS A 104 -2.63 2.35 -1.86
N ALA A 105 -3.85 2.04 -2.33
CA ALA A 105 -4.07 1.33 -3.58
C ALA A 105 -3.64 2.16 -4.80
N ALA A 106 -4.01 3.44 -4.86
CA ALA A 106 -3.61 4.36 -5.92
C ALA A 106 -2.09 4.55 -5.94
N ALA A 107 -1.47 4.72 -4.77
CA ALA A 107 -0.02 4.78 -4.61
C ALA A 107 0.65 3.50 -5.12
N SER A 108 0.14 2.33 -4.74
CA SER A 108 0.67 1.03 -5.20
C SER A 108 0.56 0.88 -6.72
N HIS A 109 -0.56 1.29 -7.32
CA HIS A 109 -0.75 1.25 -8.76
C HIS A 109 0.21 2.21 -9.49
N ALA A 110 0.34 3.44 -9.01
CA ALA A 110 1.29 4.42 -9.55
C ALA A 110 2.74 3.94 -9.43
N TYR A 111 3.10 3.28 -8.32
CA TYR A 111 4.41 2.66 -8.14
C TYR A 111 4.66 1.57 -9.19
N LEU A 112 3.71 0.66 -9.38
CA LEU A 112 3.83 -0.40 -10.39
C LEU A 112 3.93 0.17 -11.80
N SER A 113 3.19 1.23 -12.12
CA SER A 113 3.27 1.91 -13.43
C SER A 113 4.62 2.59 -13.68
N MET A 114 5.36 2.94 -12.63
CA MET A 114 6.66 3.62 -12.74
C MET A 114 7.85 2.70 -12.56
N ARG A 115 7.64 1.42 -12.24
CA ARG A 115 8.68 0.43 -12.03
C ARG A 115 9.64 0.29 -13.22
N ASP A 116 9.16 0.58 -14.42
CA ASP A 116 9.95 0.45 -15.65
C ASP A 116 10.83 1.69 -15.94
N LEU A 117 10.72 2.75 -15.14
CA LEU A 117 11.55 3.95 -15.28
C LEU A 117 12.93 3.80 -14.60
N PRO A 118 13.98 4.44 -15.14
CA PRO A 118 15.33 4.39 -14.56
C PRO A 118 15.35 4.92 -13.10
N ARG A 119 16.12 4.22 -12.25
CA ARG A 119 15.98 4.16 -10.79
C ARG A 119 16.33 5.39 -9.91
N PRO A 120 17.04 6.46 -10.30
CA PRO A 120 17.64 7.34 -9.30
C PRO A 120 16.66 8.23 -8.50
N ALA A 121 15.37 8.32 -8.85
CA ALA A 121 14.41 9.23 -8.20
C ALA A 121 13.36 8.54 -7.28
N VAL A 122 13.21 7.22 -7.33
CA VAL A 122 12.00 6.55 -6.82
C VAL A 122 12.07 6.17 -5.33
N SER A 123 13.25 6.11 -4.69
CA SER A 123 13.33 5.50 -3.34
C SER A 123 12.96 6.43 -2.17
N ARG A 124 13.13 7.75 -2.29
CA ARG A 124 12.94 8.67 -1.14
C ARG A 124 11.52 9.25 -1.04
N VAL A 125 10.84 9.46 -2.17
CA VAL A 125 9.50 10.07 -2.18
C VAL A 125 8.44 9.10 -1.66
N TRP A 126 8.64 7.80 -1.86
CA TRP A 126 7.61 6.78 -1.65
C TRP A 126 7.46 6.30 -0.20
N PHE A 127 8.49 6.43 0.64
CA PHE A 127 8.39 6.12 2.07
C PHE A 127 7.82 7.28 2.89
N VAL A 128 8.07 8.53 2.47
CA VAL A 128 7.72 9.70 3.26
C VAL A 128 6.24 10.06 3.10
N LEU A 129 5.67 9.87 1.90
CA LEU A 129 4.32 10.31 1.60
C LEU A 129 3.20 9.61 2.42
N PRO A 130 3.12 8.27 2.49
CA PRO A 130 2.05 7.62 3.25
C PRO A 130 2.21 7.85 4.75
N VAL A 131 3.45 7.90 5.26
CA VAL A 131 3.71 8.19 6.67
C VAL A 131 3.32 9.63 7.02
N ALA A 132 3.62 10.60 6.14
CA ALA A 132 3.24 11.99 6.33
C ALA A 132 1.71 12.19 6.26
N VAL A 133 1.01 11.50 5.36
CA VAL A 133 -0.46 11.56 5.26
C VAL A 133 -1.13 10.97 6.50
N VAL A 134 -0.65 9.83 6.99
CA VAL A 134 -1.16 9.22 8.22
C VAL A 134 -0.88 10.12 9.42
N LEU A 135 0.34 10.64 9.56
CA LEU A 135 0.68 11.58 10.63
C LEU A 135 -0.18 12.85 10.56
N TYR A 136 -0.40 13.41 9.37
CA TYR A 136 -1.24 14.59 9.18
C TYR A 136 -2.69 14.33 9.59
N ALA A 137 -3.28 13.19 9.19
CA ALA A 137 -4.64 12.83 9.54
C ALA A 137 -4.81 12.61 11.06
N VAL A 138 -3.83 11.94 11.70
CA VAL A 138 -3.79 11.75 13.14
C VAL A 138 -3.63 13.09 13.86
N MET A 139 -2.72 13.95 13.39
CA MET A 139 -2.51 15.28 13.97
C MET A 139 -3.75 16.15 13.85
N ASN A 140 -4.43 16.19 12.71
CA ASN A 140 -5.68 16.94 12.56
C ASN A 140 -6.79 16.43 13.48
N HIS A 141 -6.87 15.12 13.69
CA HIS A 141 -7.88 14.51 14.55
C HIS A 141 -7.64 14.81 16.04
N PHE A 142 -6.40 14.69 16.51
CA PHE A 142 -6.06 14.89 17.93
C PHE A 142 -5.90 16.35 18.32
N LEU A 143 -5.42 17.20 17.41
CA LEU A 143 -5.18 18.61 17.73
C LEU A 143 -6.43 19.46 17.56
N GLY A 144 -7.52 18.91 17.01
CA GLY A 144 -8.77 19.64 16.81
C GLY A 144 -8.55 20.96 16.08
N LEU A 145 -7.58 21.01 15.16
CA LEU A 145 -7.26 22.23 14.43
C LEU A 145 -8.51 22.56 13.60
N PRO A 146 -9.22 23.67 13.91
CA PRO A 146 -10.38 24.07 13.13
C PRO A 146 -9.93 24.20 11.68
N GLY A 147 -10.69 23.56 10.79
CA GLY A 147 -10.36 23.45 9.38
C GLY A 147 -10.03 24.81 8.77
N LEU A 148 -9.14 24.78 7.77
CA LEU A 148 -8.75 25.91 6.93
C LEU A 148 -9.97 26.61 6.31
N GLU A 149 -10.59 27.52 7.03
CA GLU A 149 -11.58 28.49 6.52
C GLU A 149 -10.93 29.63 5.72
N TRP A 150 -9.64 29.52 5.36
CA TRP A 150 -8.85 30.61 4.78
C TRP A 150 -8.54 30.51 3.28
N VAL A 151 -9.21 29.65 2.51
CA VAL A 151 -9.10 29.70 1.04
C VAL A 151 -10.43 30.14 0.43
N GLY A 152 -10.80 31.39 0.75
CA GLY A 152 -11.62 32.21 -0.13
C GLY A 152 -10.70 32.88 -1.15
N LEU A 153 -10.63 32.29 -2.35
CA LEU A 153 -10.20 32.91 -3.59
C LEU A 153 -11.25 32.61 -4.65
#